data_AF-A0A939XVV3-F1
#
_entry.id   AF-A0A939XVV3-F1
#
_cell.length_a   1.000
_cell.length_b   1.000
_cell.length_c   1.000
_cell.angle_alpha   90.00
_cell.angle_beta   90.00
_cell.angle_gamma   90.00
#
_symmetry.space_group_name_H-M   'P 1'
#
loop_
_entity.id
_entity.type
_entity.pdbx_description
1 polymer ?
#
loop_
_entity_poly.entity_id
_entity_poly.type
_entity_poly.pdbx_seq_one_letter_code
_entity_poly.pdbx_strand_id
1 'polypeptide(L)'
;MNMNKYAIGAAAALSLWLGLANPLCHIPWLILLHPMALLFLGQSSPSGGKAFCRGWLASTLGWSGVLYWIAVPVHDFGALPWALAVPCAVLLSAYMAGFGGLFALLAHDARRLSLPLLPQAILLALGWYLLEWTRGWLFSGFAWTPLAAAFAPVPPLIQGASILGAYGLSGFFAGLSCLAGLGLGRGGRNGWAAFAAALALFLGAWCAGSASMGRQDLPGRTVDVLLVQGNINQDVKWSPAMQRATVRRYIELTQGALARLDARGETAFAVWPETAMPFDTERERALVLPLKALAKSANAELAFGAIGFDRASGKYLNRANFISADGQEAGSYDKQHLVPFGEYAPPFLDFP
;
A
#
# COMPACT_ATOMS: atom_id res chain seq x y z
N MET A 1 -25.51 9.07 24.59
CA MET A 1 -25.93 7.76 24.06
C MET A 1 -25.08 6.67 24.73
N ASN A 2 -25.66 5.78 25.54
CA ASN A 2 -24.92 4.64 26.13
C ASN A 2 -24.75 3.55 25.07
N MET A 3 -23.85 3.78 24.11
CA MET A 3 -23.50 2.78 23.11
C MET A 3 -22.67 1.67 23.77
N ASN A 4 -23.02 0.42 23.48
CA ASN A 4 -22.27 -0.73 23.97
C ASN A 4 -20.84 -0.70 23.39
N LYS A 5 -19.83 -0.58 24.25
CA LYS A 5 -18.40 -0.56 23.88
C LYS A 5 -17.99 -1.77 23.01
N TYR A 6 -18.61 -2.93 23.20
CA TYR A 6 -18.33 -4.14 22.42
C TYR A 6 -18.87 -3.99 20.98
N ALA A 7 -20.06 -3.39 20.82
CA ALA A 7 -20.62 -3.11 19.50
C ALA A 7 -19.78 -2.07 18.75
N ILE A 8 -19.31 -1.01 19.43
CA ILE A 8 -18.40 -0.03 18.81
C ILE A 8 -17.06 -0.68 18.43
N GLY A 9 -16.51 -1.53 19.29
CA GLY A 9 -15.29 -2.28 18.98
C GLY A 9 -15.45 -3.19 17.76
N ALA A 10 -16.56 -3.91 17.66
CA ALA A 10 -16.88 -4.72 16.49
C ALA A 10 -17.05 -3.87 15.23
N ALA A 11 -17.73 -2.72 15.34
CA ALA A 11 -17.86 -1.77 14.24
C ALA A 11 -16.49 -1.29 13.76
N ALA A 12 -15.58 -0.92 14.68
CA ALA A 12 -14.21 -0.51 14.35
C ALA A 12 -13.45 -1.61 13.59
N ALA A 13 -13.53 -2.87 14.03
CA ALA A 13 -12.84 -3.98 13.37
C ALA A 13 -13.42 -4.27 11.97
N LEU A 14 -14.75 -4.38 11.88
CA LEU A 14 -15.44 -4.68 10.62
C LEU A 14 -15.30 -3.54 9.61
N SER A 15 -15.38 -2.29 10.05
CA SER A 15 -15.20 -1.13 9.17
C SER A 15 -13.81 -1.06 8.57
N LEU A 16 -12.79 -1.47 9.34
CA LEU A 16 -11.41 -1.49 8.85
C LEU A 16 -11.21 -2.58 7.79
N TRP A 17 -11.70 -3.79 8.07
CA TRP A 17 -11.56 -4.91 7.14
C TRP A 17 -12.42 -4.77 5.88
N LEU A 18 -13.71 -4.48 6.03
CA LEU A 18 -14.64 -4.34 4.91
C LEU A 18 -14.45 -3.03 4.14
N GLY A 19 -13.92 -2.00 4.80
CA GLY A 19 -13.59 -0.71 4.19
C GLY A 19 -12.32 -0.75 3.34
N LEU A 20 -11.44 -1.73 3.54
CA LEU A 20 -10.24 -1.94 2.74
C LEU A 20 -10.41 -3.14 1.80
N ALA A 21 -9.56 -3.21 0.77
CA ALA A 21 -9.56 -4.32 -0.17
C ALA A 21 -9.34 -5.66 0.56
N ASN A 22 -10.25 -6.60 0.33
CA ASN A 22 -10.24 -7.94 0.93
C ASN A 22 -10.92 -8.94 -0.04
N PRO A 23 -10.73 -10.26 0.14
CA PRO A 23 -11.19 -11.26 -0.83
C PRO A 23 -12.71 -11.50 -0.83
N LEU A 24 -13.47 -10.96 0.13
CA LEU A 24 -14.91 -11.22 0.26
C LEU A 24 -15.76 -10.08 -0.30
N CYS A 25 -15.64 -8.88 0.25
CA CYS A 25 -16.38 -7.71 -0.20
C CYS A 25 -15.68 -6.42 0.21
N HIS A 26 -15.47 -5.52 -0.76
CA HIS A 26 -14.86 -4.22 -0.52
C HIS A 26 -15.93 -3.13 -0.59
N ILE A 27 -16.22 -2.49 0.54
CA ILE A 27 -17.19 -1.39 0.67
C ILE A 27 -16.43 -0.15 1.19
N PRO A 28 -15.77 0.63 0.32
CA PRO A 28 -14.86 1.73 0.68
C PRO A 28 -15.40 2.67 1.77
N TRP A 29 -16.68 3.02 1.69
CA TRP A 29 -17.34 3.96 2.60
C TRP A 29 -17.31 3.53 4.07
N LEU A 30 -17.28 2.21 4.32
CA LEU A 30 -17.23 1.68 5.68
C LEU A 30 -15.95 2.10 6.39
N ILE A 31 -14.85 2.38 5.67
CA ILE A 31 -13.59 2.81 6.31
C ILE A 31 -13.78 4.06 7.18
N LEU A 32 -14.72 4.94 6.83
CA LEU A 32 -15.01 6.16 7.58
C LEU A 32 -15.59 5.84 8.96
N LEU A 33 -16.21 4.67 9.15
CA LEU A 33 -16.69 4.26 10.47
C LEU A 33 -15.54 3.88 11.42
N HIS A 34 -14.35 3.56 10.90
CA HIS A 34 -13.21 3.17 11.73
C HIS A 34 -12.70 4.31 12.64
N PRO A 35 -12.27 5.48 12.12
CA PRO A 35 -11.87 6.61 12.98
C PRO A 35 -13.04 7.10 13.87
N MET A 36 -14.28 7.05 13.39
CA MET A 36 -15.46 7.38 14.20
C MET A 36 -15.65 6.43 15.40
N ALA A 37 -15.48 5.12 15.17
CA ALA A 37 -15.58 4.12 16.23
C ALA A 37 -14.45 4.27 17.25
N LEU A 38 -13.21 4.51 16.79
CA LEU A 38 -12.08 4.78 17.68
C LEU A 38 -12.26 6.06 18.50
N LEU A 39 -12.83 7.12 17.89
CA LEU A 39 -13.24 8.33 18.59
C LEU A 39 -14.20 8.00 19.75
N PHE A 40 -15.28 7.25 19.49
CA PHE A 40 -16.25 6.89 20.52
C PHE A 40 -15.67 5.96 21.59
N LEU A 41 -14.79 5.02 21.22
CA LEU A 41 -14.07 4.19 22.20
C LEU A 41 -13.18 5.04 23.11
N GLY A 42 -12.47 6.02 22.56
CA GLY A 42 -11.64 6.95 23.32
C GLY A 42 -12.45 7.83 24.26
N GLN A 43 -13.50 8.48 23.75
CA GLN A 43 -14.33 9.41 24.52
C GLN A 43 -15.12 8.72 25.64
N SER A 44 -15.58 7.49 25.42
CA SER A 44 -16.31 6.69 26.41
C SER A 44 -15.41 5.95 27.40
N SER A 45 -14.08 6.13 27.32
CA SER A 45 -13.14 5.46 28.20
C SER A 45 -12.93 6.22 29.52
N PRO A 46 -12.83 5.50 30.66
CA PRO A 46 -12.64 6.12 31.97
C PRO A 46 -11.23 6.67 32.17
N SER A 47 -10.22 6.11 31.49
CA SER A 47 -8.82 6.54 31.57
C SER A 47 -8.14 6.42 30.20
N GLY A 48 -7.02 7.13 30.02
CA GLY A 48 -6.22 7.06 28.80
C GLY A 48 -5.72 5.65 28.50
N GLY A 49 -5.23 4.93 29.52
CA GLY A 49 -4.82 3.52 29.35
C GLY A 49 -5.96 2.60 28.88
N LYS A 50 -7.19 2.81 29.37
CA LYS A 50 -8.36 2.07 28.86
C LYS A 50 -8.77 2.50 27.45
N ALA A 51 -8.60 3.77 27.09
CA ALA A 51 -8.83 4.27 25.74
C ALA A 51 -7.88 3.60 24.74
N PHE A 52 -6.58 3.61 25.06
CA PHE A 52 -5.55 2.93 24.27
C PHE A 52 -5.87 1.44 24.11
N CYS A 53 -6.09 0.70 25.21
CA CYS A 53 -6.37 -0.73 25.12
C CYS A 53 -7.63 -1.06 24.30
N ARG A 54 -8.69 -0.25 24.41
CA ARG A 54 -9.92 -0.48 23.62
C ARG A 54 -9.69 -0.23 22.13
N GLY A 55 -9.02 0.86 21.78
CA GLY A 55 -8.67 1.15 20.39
C GLY A 55 -7.75 0.08 19.81
N TRP A 56 -6.72 -0.31 20.57
CA TRP A 56 -5.78 -1.35 20.20
C TRP A 56 -6.48 -2.70 19.95
N LEU A 57 -7.28 -3.20 20.90
CA LEU A 57 -7.99 -4.47 20.73
C LEU A 57 -8.94 -4.47 19.52
N ALA A 58 -9.69 -3.38 19.32
CA ALA A 58 -10.61 -3.26 18.18
C ALA A 58 -9.85 -3.24 16.84
N SER A 59 -8.77 -2.46 16.76
CA SER A 59 -7.93 -2.39 15.56
C SER A 59 -7.15 -3.68 15.30
N THR A 60 -6.72 -4.45 16.32
CA THR A 60 -6.01 -5.72 16.13
C THR A 60 -6.87 -6.72 15.36
N LEU A 61 -8.16 -6.82 15.70
CA LEU A 61 -9.09 -7.70 14.99
C LEU A 61 -9.26 -7.29 13.53
N GLY A 62 -9.45 -6.00 13.26
CA GLY A 62 -9.56 -5.49 11.90
C GLY A 62 -8.28 -5.69 11.08
N TRP A 63 -7.12 -5.34 11.64
CA TRP A 63 -5.82 -5.54 10.99
C TRP A 63 -5.49 -7.01 10.75
N SER A 64 -5.91 -7.93 11.63
CA SER A 64 -5.74 -9.37 11.40
C SER A 64 -6.51 -9.83 10.16
N GLY A 65 -7.69 -9.25 9.92
CA GLY A 65 -8.44 -9.48 8.68
C GLY A 65 -7.81 -8.84 7.45
N VAL A 66 -7.12 -7.70 7.58
CA VAL A 66 -6.43 -7.01 6.47
C VAL A 66 -5.11 -7.68 6.12
N LEU A 67 -4.37 -8.18 7.12
CA LEU A 67 -3.02 -8.73 6.99
C LEU A 67 -2.97 -10.25 7.12
N TYR A 68 -4.11 -10.94 7.05
CA TYR A 68 -4.19 -12.40 7.09
C TYR A 68 -3.22 -13.06 6.11
N TRP A 69 -3.07 -12.45 4.93
CA TRP A 69 -2.26 -12.97 3.83
C TRP A 69 -0.77 -13.02 4.16
N ILE A 70 -0.28 -12.28 5.16
CA ILE A 70 1.12 -12.33 5.62
C ILE A 70 1.49 -13.71 6.15
N ALA A 71 0.52 -14.47 6.68
CA ALA A 71 0.79 -15.82 7.14
C ALA A 71 1.18 -16.78 6.00
N VAL A 72 0.72 -16.52 4.76
CA VAL A 72 1.00 -17.35 3.58
C VAL A 72 2.50 -17.34 3.22
N PRO A 73 3.15 -16.20 2.90
CA PRO A 73 4.57 -16.21 2.57
C PRO A 73 5.46 -16.62 3.75
N VAL A 74 5.04 -16.37 5.00
CA VAL A 74 5.77 -16.85 6.19
C VAL A 74 5.72 -18.39 6.28
N HIS A 75 4.60 -19.01 5.92
CA HIS A 75 4.47 -20.46 5.85
C HIS A 75 5.23 -21.05 4.66
N ASP A 76 4.90 -20.60 3.45
CA ASP A 76 5.33 -21.22 2.19
C ASP A 76 6.81 -20.95 1.90
N PHE A 77 7.26 -19.70 2.07
CA PHE A 77 8.64 -19.29 1.75
C PHE A 77 9.54 -19.20 2.98
N GLY A 78 8.97 -18.90 4.15
CA GLY A 78 9.69 -18.94 5.42
C GLY A 78 9.89 -20.37 5.96
N ALA A 79 9.15 -21.35 5.44
CA ALA A 79 9.13 -22.74 5.90
C ALA A 79 8.72 -22.92 7.39
N LEU A 80 7.94 -21.98 7.94
CA LEU A 80 7.37 -22.09 9.28
C LEU A 80 6.07 -22.89 9.23
N PRO A 81 5.78 -23.80 10.17
CA PRO A 81 4.45 -24.41 10.26
C PRO A 81 3.38 -23.34 10.54
N TRP A 82 2.13 -23.60 10.12
CA TRP A 82 0.99 -22.67 10.33
C TRP A 82 0.83 -22.21 11.79
N ALA A 83 1.14 -23.08 12.75
CA ALA A 83 1.11 -22.78 14.18
C ALA A 83 2.05 -21.62 14.58
N LEU A 84 3.09 -21.35 13.80
CA LEU A 84 4.01 -20.22 14.00
C LEU A 84 3.75 -19.08 13.00
N ALA A 85 3.36 -19.39 11.76
CA ALA A 85 3.10 -18.38 10.73
C ALA A 85 1.89 -17.49 11.04
N VAL A 86 0.78 -18.05 11.54
CA VAL A 86 -0.41 -17.26 11.89
C VAL A 86 -0.12 -16.25 13.01
N PRO A 87 0.55 -16.62 14.13
CA PRO A 87 0.99 -15.64 15.12
C PRO A 87 1.81 -14.49 14.56
N CYS A 88 2.69 -14.71 13.57
CA CYS A 88 3.47 -13.63 12.97
C CYS A 88 2.58 -12.55 12.32
N ALA A 89 1.55 -12.95 11.58
CA ALA A 89 0.59 -12.02 10.98
C ALA A 89 -0.23 -11.28 12.05
N VAL A 90 -0.63 -11.96 13.13
CA VAL A 90 -1.35 -11.35 14.26
C VAL A 90 -0.46 -10.36 15.02
N LEU A 91 0.82 -10.68 15.21
CA LEU A 91 1.79 -9.79 15.87
C LEU A 91 2.02 -8.51 15.05
N LEU A 92 2.18 -8.63 13.73
CA LEU A 92 2.25 -7.47 12.84
C LEU A 92 0.95 -6.65 12.89
N SER A 93 -0.21 -7.33 12.95
CA SER A 93 -1.52 -6.68 13.09
C SER A 93 -1.66 -5.95 14.43
N ALA A 94 -1.11 -6.51 15.51
CA ALA A 94 -1.09 -5.90 16.83
C ALA A 94 -0.15 -4.68 16.90
N TYR A 95 1.00 -4.72 16.22
CA TYR A 95 1.85 -3.55 16.01
C TYR A 95 1.08 -2.45 15.27
N MET A 96 0.44 -2.81 14.15
CA MET A 96 -0.41 -1.93 13.35
C MET A 96 -1.57 -1.32 14.13
N ALA A 97 -2.18 -2.10 15.02
CA ALA A 97 -3.24 -1.67 15.90
C ALA A 97 -2.77 -0.69 16.98
N GLY A 98 -1.46 -0.63 17.27
CA GLY A 98 -0.85 0.37 18.15
C GLY A 98 -1.26 1.79 17.77
N PHE A 99 -1.28 2.10 16.48
CA PHE A 99 -1.69 3.40 15.95
C PHE A 99 -3.19 3.67 16.20
N GLY A 100 -4.05 2.66 16.11
CA GLY A 100 -5.48 2.79 16.47
C GLY A 100 -5.68 3.02 17.98
N GLY A 101 -4.87 2.36 18.81
CA GLY A 101 -4.81 2.63 20.25
C GLY A 101 -4.37 4.06 20.57
N LEU A 102 -3.31 4.55 19.92
CA LEU A 102 -2.83 5.93 20.07
C LEU A 102 -3.89 6.94 19.61
N PHE A 103 -4.60 6.67 18.52
CA PHE A 103 -5.69 7.53 18.07
C PHE A 103 -6.86 7.56 19.06
N ALA A 104 -7.24 6.42 19.64
CA ALA A 104 -8.26 6.36 20.69
C ALA A 104 -7.82 7.11 21.96
N LEU A 105 -6.54 7.05 22.31
CA LEU A 105 -5.95 7.86 23.39
C LEU A 105 -6.03 9.36 23.07
N LEU A 106 -5.66 9.78 21.86
CA LEU A 106 -5.79 11.16 21.42
C LEU A 106 -7.24 11.64 21.51
N ALA A 107 -8.21 10.83 21.07
CA ALA A 107 -9.63 11.13 21.19
C ALA A 107 -10.09 11.26 22.66
N HIS A 108 -9.53 10.46 23.56
CA HIS A 108 -9.78 10.56 25.00
C HIS A 108 -9.28 11.88 25.58
N ASP A 109 -8.07 12.30 25.23
CA ASP A 109 -7.47 13.53 25.74
C ASP A 109 -8.11 14.77 25.11
N ALA A 110 -8.43 14.71 23.81
CA ALA A 110 -9.15 15.78 23.10
C ALA A 110 -10.51 16.10 23.73
N ARG A 111 -11.20 15.10 24.31
CA ARG A 111 -12.43 15.31 25.09
C ARG A 111 -12.19 16.18 26.33
N ARG A 112 -11.05 16.01 27.00
CA ARG A 112 -10.72 16.73 28.24
C ARG A 112 -10.40 18.21 28.00
N LEU A 113 -9.90 18.52 26.80
CA LEU A 113 -9.61 19.89 26.37
C LEU A 113 -10.86 20.76 26.16
N SER A 114 -12.07 20.16 26.18
CA SER A 114 -13.35 20.88 26.03
C SER A 114 -13.43 21.77 24.79
N LEU A 115 -12.74 21.37 23.71
CA LEU A 115 -12.69 22.10 22.46
C LEU A 115 -14.08 22.13 21.77
N PRO A 116 -14.39 23.18 20.98
CA PRO A 116 -15.53 23.14 20.07
C PRO A 116 -15.37 22.03 19.01
N LEU A 117 -16.48 21.64 18.38
CA LEU A 117 -16.52 20.48 17.47
C LEU A 117 -15.48 20.53 16.35
N LEU A 118 -15.36 21.69 15.68
CA LEU A 118 -14.46 21.85 14.53
C LEU A 118 -12.97 21.80 14.93
N PRO A 119 -12.47 22.61 15.89
CA PRO A 119 -11.10 22.46 16.39
C PRO A 119 -10.76 21.05 16.88
N GLN A 120 -11.70 20.37 17.53
CA GLN A 120 -11.50 18.99 17.96
C GLN A 120 -11.35 18.03 16.77
N ALA A 121 -12.18 18.18 15.73
CA ALA A 121 -12.07 17.38 14.51
C ALA A 121 -10.76 17.65 13.75
N ILE A 122 -10.27 18.91 13.73
CA ILE A 122 -8.98 19.26 13.12
C ILE A 122 -7.82 18.61 13.89
N LEU A 123 -7.85 18.65 15.23
CA LEU A 123 -6.84 17.96 16.05
C LEU A 123 -6.79 16.46 15.74
N LEU A 124 -7.95 15.83 15.61
CA LEU A 124 -8.06 14.41 15.26
C LEU A 124 -7.59 14.13 13.83
N ALA A 125 -7.92 15.00 12.86
CA ALA A 125 -7.43 14.90 11.49
C ALA A 125 -5.90 14.91 11.42
N LEU A 126 -5.27 15.87 12.09
CA LEU A 126 -3.82 15.99 12.17
C LEU A 126 -3.19 14.81 12.92
N GLY A 127 -3.85 14.34 14.00
CA GLY A 127 -3.43 13.14 14.71
C GLY A 127 -3.42 11.90 13.82
N TRP A 128 -4.47 11.69 13.02
CA TRP A 128 -4.52 10.58 12.07
C TRP A 128 -3.42 10.67 11.01
N TYR A 129 -3.24 11.86 10.42
CA TYR A 129 -2.16 12.14 9.47
C TYR A 129 -0.78 11.77 10.06
N LEU A 130 -0.47 12.28 11.25
CA LEU A 130 0.82 12.02 11.91
C LEU A 130 1.00 10.54 12.22
N LEU A 131 -0.04 9.85 12.70
CA LEU A 131 0.04 8.42 13.00
C LEU A 131 0.32 7.59 11.73
N GLU A 132 -0.36 7.87 10.61
CA GLU A 132 -0.08 7.17 9.36
C GLU A 132 1.30 7.51 8.79
N TRP A 133 1.72 8.79 8.88
CA TRP A 133 3.04 9.20 8.46
C TRP A 133 4.12 8.50 9.28
N THR A 134 4.05 8.54 10.62
CA THR A 134 5.01 7.89 11.52
C THR A 134 5.07 6.38 11.29
N ARG A 135 3.92 5.75 11.04
CA ARG A 135 3.84 4.32 10.68
C ARG A 135 4.60 3.97 9.40
N GLY A 136 4.68 4.91 8.45
CA GLY A 136 5.47 4.76 7.23
C GLY A 136 6.98 4.85 7.43
N TRP A 137 7.47 5.19 8.63
CA TRP A 137 8.90 5.35 8.94
C TRP A 137 9.38 4.48 10.10
N LEU A 138 8.53 4.22 11.08
CA LEU A 138 8.90 3.51 12.30
C LEU A 138 9.30 2.06 12.00
N PHE A 139 10.47 1.63 12.47
CA PHE A 139 11.05 0.29 12.22
C PHE A 139 11.15 -0.05 10.72
N SER A 140 11.78 0.83 9.92
CA SER A 140 11.83 0.85 8.44
C SER A 140 10.52 1.22 7.75
N GLY A 141 9.40 1.18 8.46
CA GLY A 141 8.11 1.63 7.97
C GLY A 141 7.26 0.50 7.40
N PHE A 142 5.96 0.53 7.70
CA PHE A 142 4.98 -0.37 7.11
C PHE A 142 3.73 0.44 6.72
N ALA A 143 3.83 1.18 5.62
CA ALA A 143 2.82 2.10 5.11
C ALA A 143 1.60 1.41 4.45
N TRP A 144 1.36 0.13 4.73
CA TRP A 144 0.32 -0.66 4.07
C TRP A 144 -1.08 -0.04 4.27
N THR A 145 -1.85 0.11 3.20
CA THR A 145 -3.27 0.54 3.23
C THR A 145 -3.54 1.75 4.14
N PRO A 146 -3.03 2.96 3.81
CA PRO A 146 -3.50 4.20 4.46
C PRO A 146 -5.02 4.35 4.24
N LEU A 147 -5.73 5.07 5.11
CA LEU A 147 -7.19 5.22 5.04
C LEU A 147 -7.66 5.71 3.67
N ALA A 148 -6.94 6.65 3.04
CA ALA A 148 -7.25 7.13 1.69
C ALA A 148 -7.22 6.03 0.61
N ALA A 149 -6.44 4.95 0.78
CA ALA A 149 -6.36 3.85 -0.17
C ALA A 149 -7.65 3.02 -0.25
N ALA A 150 -8.51 3.07 0.77
CA ALA A 150 -9.86 2.51 0.70
C ALA A 150 -10.65 3.05 -0.50
N PHE A 151 -10.40 4.31 -0.88
CA PHE A 151 -11.10 4.99 -1.97
C PHE A 151 -10.40 4.83 -3.33
N ALA A 152 -9.37 3.99 -3.47
CA ALA A 152 -8.77 3.67 -4.76
C ALA A 152 -9.79 3.24 -5.86
N PRO A 153 -10.83 2.41 -5.59
CA PRO A 153 -11.87 2.10 -6.58
C PRO A 153 -12.88 3.24 -6.81
N VAL A 154 -12.65 4.40 -6.19
CA VAL A 154 -13.49 5.59 -6.26
C VAL A 154 -12.62 6.79 -6.68
N PRO A 155 -12.19 6.84 -7.96
CA PRO A 155 -11.18 7.80 -8.43
C PRO A 155 -11.43 9.28 -8.08
N PRO A 156 -12.68 9.82 -8.07
CA PRO A 156 -12.92 11.20 -7.66
C PRO A 156 -12.38 11.52 -6.25
N LEU A 157 -12.48 10.60 -5.30
CA LEU A 157 -12.11 10.88 -3.90
C LEU A 157 -10.60 10.86 -3.67
N ILE A 158 -9.82 10.19 -4.52
CA ILE A 158 -8.36 10.13 -4.37
C ILE A 158 -7.62 11.30 -5.05
N GLN A 159 -8.32 12.13 -5.84
CA GLN A 159 -7.69 13.26 -6.55
C GLN A 159 -7.02 14.26 -5.61
N GLY A 160 -7.54 14.42 -4.39
CA GLY A 160 -6.94 15.26 -3.36
C GLY A 160 -5.52 14.84 -2.95
N ALA A 161 -5.10 13.60 -3.25
CA ALA A 161 -3.75 13.13 -2.99
C ALA A 161 -2.68 13.89 -3.80
N SER A 162 -3.05 14.48 -4.94
CA SER A 162 -2.14 15.34 -5.73
C SER A 162 -1.71 16.62 -4.99
N ILE A 163 -2.49 17.06 -3.99
CA ILE A 163 -2.23 18.26 -3.20
C ILE A 163 -1.76 17.87 -1.78
N LEU A 164 -2.48 16.96 -1.13
CA LEU A 164 -2.26 16.62 0.28
C LEU A 164 -1.30 15.44 0.49
N GLY A 165 -0.98 14.70 -0.57
CA GLY A 165 -0.43 13.35 -0.45
C GLY A 165 -1.43 12.35 0.16
N ALA A 166 -1.07 11.07 0.14
CA ALA A 166 -1.95 10.00 0.64
C ALA A 166 -2.29 10.15 2.13
N TYR A 167 -1.29 10.41 2.99
CA TYR A 167 -1.51 10.56 4.44
C TYR A 167 -2.32 11.81 4.78
N GLY A 168 -2.08 12.93 4.09
CA GLY A 168 -2.84 14.16 4.31
C GLY A 168 -4.31 13.97 3.95
N LEU A 169 -4.57 13.25 2.84
CA LEU A 169 -5.92 12.87 2.43
C LEU A 169 -6.57 11.89 3.43
N SER A 170 -5.83 10.94 3.99
CA SER A 170 -6.31 10.08 5.10
C SER A 170 -6.73 10.91 6.31
N GLY A 171 -5.89 11.87 6.73
CA GLY A 171 -6.18 12.78 7.83
C GLY A 171 -7.44 13.62 7.57
N PHE A 172 -7.62 14.12 6.35
CA PHE A 172 -8.83 14.82 5.94
C PHE A 172 -10.09 13.95 6.11
N PHE A 173 -10.11 12.73 5.57
CA PHE A 173 -11.26 11.83 5.70
C PHE A 173 -11.51 11.38 7.14
N ALA A 174 -10.46 11.10 7.92
CA ALA A 174 -10.58 10.80 9.35
C ALA A 174 -11.17 12.00 10.11
N GLY A 175 -10.75 13.22 9.78
CA GLY A 175 -11.30 14.47 10.32
C GLY A 175 -12.78 14.65 10.02
N LEU A 176 -13.22 14.44 8.78
CA LEU A 176 -14.63 14.50 8.39
C LEU A 176 -15.46 13.45 9.15
N SER A 177 -14.94 12.24 9.25
CA SER A 177 -15.56 11.17 10.02
C SER A 177 -15.70 11.54 11.50
N CYS A 178 -14.65 12.08 12.13
CA CYS A 178 -14.71 12.54 13.52
C CYS A 178 -15.67 13.73 13.68
N LEU A 179 -15.70 14.69 12.77
CA LEU A 179 -16.63 15.81 12.81
C LEU A 179 -18.09 15.33 12.76
N ALA A 180 -18.40 14.38 11.88
CA ALA A 180 -19.70 13.73 11.82
C ALA A 180 -20.04 13.00 13.12
N GLY A 181 -19.10 12.20 13.66
CA GLY A 181 -19.29 11.46 14.91
C GLY A 181 -19.50 12.36 16.13
N LEU A 182 -18.71 13.44 16.25
CA LEU A 182 -18.86 14.46 17.29
C LEU A 182 -20.22 15.18 17.17
N GLY A 183 -20.65 15.49 15.94
CA GLY A 183 -21.94 16.10 15.66
C GLY A 183 -23.12 15.23 16.11
N LEU A 184 -23.09 13.95 15.75
CA LEU A 184 -24.08 12.95 16.17
C LEU A 184 -24.10 12.76 17.69
N GLY A 185 -22.93 12.74 18.33
CA GLY A 185 -22.81 12.58 19.78
C GLY A 185 -23.32 13.78 20.59
N ARG A 186 -23.18 15.00 20.06
CA ARG A 186 -23.66 16.24 20.71
C ARG A 186 -25.14 16.50 20.47
N GLY A 187 -25.65 16.18 19.29
CA GLY A 187 -27.03 16.46 18.88
C GLY A 187 -27.38 17.95 18.83
N GLY A 188 -28.68 18.25 18.72
CA GLY A 188 -29.19 19.62 18.58
C GLY A 188 -28.73 20.34 17.31
N ARG A 189 -29.03 21.64 17.20
CA ARG A 189 -28.73 22.42 15.99
C ARG A 189 -27.24 22.42 15.62
N ASN A 190 -26.36 22.58 16.60
CA ASN A 190 -24.92 22.66 16.37
C ASN A 190 -24.32 21.29 16.01
N GLY A 191 -24.85 20.18 16.55
CA GLY A 191 -24.42 18.83 16.19
C GLY A 191 -24.82 18.45 14.77
N TRP A 192 -26.07 18.74 14.39
CA TRP A 192 -26.54 18.54 13.01
C TRP A 192 -25.82 19.43 12.00
N ALA A 193 -25.48 20.67 12.36
CA ALA A 193 -24.68 21.55 11.51
C ALA A 193 -23.27 20.97 11.26
N ALA A 194 -22.63 20.38 12.28
CA ALA A 194 -21.32 19.73 12.13
C ALA A 194 -21.40 18.48 11.22
N PHE A 195 -22.43 17.65 11.39
CA PHE A 195 -22.67 16.50 10.51
C PHE A 195 -22.91 16.94 9.05
N ALA A 196 -23.77 17.94 8.84
CA ALA A 196 -24.04 18.49 7.52
C ALA A 196 -22.79 19.11 6.88
N ALA A 197 -21.96 19.80 7.66
CA ALA A 197 -20.69 20.33 7.18
C ALA A 197 -19.71 19.21 6.76
N ALA A 198 -19.60 18.14 7.55
CA ALA A 198 -18.77 16.98 7.20
C ALA A 198 -19.23 16.33 5.89
N LEU A 199 -20.55 16.13 5.73
CA LEU A 199 -21.14 15.58 4.52
C LEU A 199 -20.92 16.51 3.32
N ALA A 200 -21.13 17.81 3.49
CA ALA A 200 -20.93 18.80 2.44
C ALA A 200 -19.48 18.85 1.97
N LEU A 201 -18.50 18.80 2.89
CA LEU A 201 -17.07 18.73 2.54
C LEU A 201 -16.71 17.42 1.85
N PHE A 202 -17.30 16.30 2.27
CA PHE A 202 -17.08 15.01 1.63
C PHE A 202 -17.60 15.01 0.18
N LEU A 203 -18.84 15.48 -0.03
CA LEU A 203 -19.42 15.63 -1.36
C LEU A 203 -18.66 16.68 -2.19
N GLY A 204 -18.17 17.74 -1.55
CA GLY A 204 -17.31 18.74 -2.18
C GLY A 204 -16.01 18.12 -2.72
N ALA A 205 -15.36 17.25 -1.94
CA ALA A 205 -14.17 16.51 -2.38
C ALA A 205 -14.47 15.60 -3.57
N TRP A 206 -15.61 14.89 -3.54
CA TRP A 206 -16.08 14.08 -4.68
C TRP A 206 -16.29 14.93 -5.94
N CYS A 207 -17.01 16.05 -5.83
CA CYS A 207 -17.31 16.93 -6.95
C CYS A 207 -16.04 17.57 -7.52
N ALA A 208 -15.15 18.06 -6.64
CA ALA A 208 -13.88 18.64 -7.04
C ALA A 208 -12.98 17.63 -7.76
N GLY A 209 -12.88 16.41 -7.25
CA GLY A 209 -12.12 15.35 -7.92
C GLY A 209 -12.77 14.87 -9.23
N SER A 210 -14.10 14.82 -9.29
CA SER A 210 -14.81 14.54 -10.55
C SER A 210 -14.50 15.59 -11.62
N ALA A 211 -14.45 16.87 -11.22
CA ALA A 211 -14.08 17.96 -12.11
C ALA A 211 -12.60 17.92 -12.54
N SER A 212 -11.68 17.52 -11.66
CA SER A 212 -10.25 17.46 -11.97
C SER A 212 -9.88 16.34 -12.94
N MET A 213 -10.62 15.23 -12.95
CA MET A 213 -10.39 14.13 -13.87
C MET A 213 -10.80 14.43 -15.32
N GLY A 214 -11.65 15.44 -15.53
CA GLY A 214 -12.25 15.72 -16.83
C GLY A 214 -11.32 16.29 -17.90
N ARG A 215 -10.05 16.59 -17.59
CA ARG A 215 -9.11 17.19 -18.55
C ARG A 215 -7.66 17.06 -18.11
N GLN A 216 -6.90 16.22 -18.81
CA GLN A 216 -5.46 16.39 -18.94
C GLN A 216 -5.09 16.15 -20.40
N ASP A 217 -5.11 17.20 -21.22
CA ASP A 217 -4.38 17.21 -22.49
C ASP A 217 -2.89 17.29 -22.11
N LEU A 218 -2.30 16.16 -21.74
CA LEU A 218 -0.87 16.10 -21.48
C LEU A 218 -0.18 16.31 -22.83
N PRO A 219 0.62 17.38 -23.01
CA PRO A 219 1.41 17.53 -24.21
C PRO A 219 2.44 16.38 -24.24
N GLY A 220 2.38 15.52 -25.25
CA GLY A 220 3.29 14.38 -25.35
C GLY A 220 2.96 13.43 -26.48
N ARG A 221 3.90 12.53 -26.77
CA ARG A 221 3.67 11.38 -27.64
C ARG A 221 3.01 10.25 -26.85
N THR A 222 2.05 9.56 -27.45
CA THR A 222 1.58 8.27 -26.92
C THR A 222 2.66 7.24 -27.18
N VAL A 223 2.88 6.32 -26.23
CA VAL A 223 3.85 5.22 -26.37
C VAL A 223 3.13 3.92 -26.03
N ASP A 224 3.21 2.94 -26.91
CA ASP A 224 2.70 1.60 -26.64
C ASP A 224 3.66 0.85 -25.70
N VAL A 225 3.14 0.44 -24.54
CA VAL A 225 3.89 -0.27 -23.51
C VAL A 225 3.38 -1.70 -23.36
N LEU A 226 4.28 -2.66 -23.55
CA LEU A 226 4.01 -4.08 -23.37
C LEU A 226 4.45 -4.53 -21.97
N LEU A 227 3.49 -4.94 -21.13
CA LEU A 227 3.78 -5.58 -19.84
C LEU A 227 3.77 -7.10 -20.01
N VAL A 228 4.92 -7.75 -19.80
CA VAL A 228 5.05 -9.20 -20.04
C VAL A 228 5.01 -9.96 -18.72
N GLN A 229 4.02 -10.82 -18.53
CA GLN A 229 3.90 -11.66 -17.33
C GLN A 229 4.25 -13.11 -17.64
N GLY A 230 5.42 -13.57 -17.17
CA GLY A 230 5.92 -14.92 -17.46
C GLY A 230 5.18 -16.06 -16.74
N ASN A 231 4.54 -15.77 -15.61
CA ASN A 231 3.90 -16.75 -14.71
C ASN A 231 4.84 -17.91 -14.32
N ILE A 232 6.09 -17.57 -13.97
CA ILE A 232 7.10 -18.55 -13.56
C ILE A 232 6.91 -18.89 -12.09
N ASN A 233 6.88 -20.19 -11.75
CA ASN A 233 6.80 -20.64 -10.37
C ASN A 233 8.06 -20.22 -9.57
N GLN A 234 7.84 -19.64 -8.39
CA GLN A 234 8.87 -19.10 -7.51
C GLN A 234 9.89 -20.15 -7.05
N ASP A 235 9.48 -21.41 -6.85
CA ASP A 235 10.32 -22.45 -6.22
C ASP A 235 11.45 -22.96 -7.11
N VAL A 236 11.28 -22.86 -8.42
CA VAL A 236 12.17 -23.49 -9.40
C VAL A 236 13.00 -22.50 -10.21
N LYS A 237 12.72 -21.19 -10.08
CA LYS A 237 13.23 -20.16 -11.00
C LYS A 237 14.76 -19.98 -10.97
N TRP A 238 15.42 -20.39 -9.89
CA TRP A 238 16.85 -20.15 -9.67
C TRP A 238 17.78 -21.17 -10.34
N SER A 239 17.28 -22.32 -10.80
CA SER A 239 18.16 -23.33 -11.40
C SER A 239 18.67 -22.89 -12.78
N PRO A 240 19.90 -23.24 -13.20
CA PRO A 240 20.43 -22.84 -14.51
C PRO A 240 19.56 -23.28 -15.70
N ALA A 241 18.92 -24.45 -15.59
CA ALA A 241 17.98 -24.92 -16.61
C ALA A 241 16.74 -24.03 -16.68
N MET A 242 16.21 -23.62 -15.52
CA MET A 242 15.05 -22.74 -15.44
C MET A 242 15.36 -21.30 -15.81
N GLN A 243 16.58 -20.79 -15.56
CA GLN A 243 17.04 -19.50 -16.05
C GLN A 243 16.97 -19.45 -17.59
N ARG A 244 17.54 -20.46 -18.27
CA ARG A 244 17.48 -20.57 -19.75
C ARG A 244 16.05 -20.70 -20.27
N ALA A 245 15.22 -21.50 -19.61
CA ALA A 245 13.81 -21.63 -19.96
C ALA A 245 13.05 -20.31 -19.79
N THR A 246 13.34 -19.57 -18.71
CA THR A 246 12.75 -18.27 -18.40
C THR A 246 13.13 -17.22 -19.45
N VAL A 247 14.40 -17.14 -19.84
CA VAL A 247 14.86 -16.27 -20.94
C VAL A 247 14.07 -16.54 -22.21
N ARG A 248 13.98 -17.81 -22.65
CA ARG A 248 13.22 -18.18 -23.84
C ARG A 248 11.75 -17.78 -23.73
N ARG A 249 11.13 -18.06 -22.58
CA ARG A 249 9.72 -17.75 -22.32
C ARG A 249 9.41 -16.27 -22.47
N TYR A 250 10.25 -15.40 -21.89
CA TYR A 250 10.06 -13.94 -22.01
C TYR A 250 10.28 -13.44 -23.43
N ILE A 251 11.26 -14.00 -24.16
CA ILE A 251 11.48 -13.68 -25.57
C ILE A 251 10.26 -14.06 -26.41
N GLU A 252 9.76 -15.30 -26.29
CA GLU A 252 8.60 -15.80 -27.02
C GLU A 252 7.34 -14.97 -26.75
N LEU A 253 7.07 -14.64 -25.47
CA LEU A 253 5.93 -13.81 -25.10
C LEU A 253 6.04 -12.40 -25.69
N THR A 254 7.24 -11.82 -25.64
CA THR A 254 7.50 -10.46 -26.16
C THR A 254 7.33 -10.43 -27.67
N GLN A 255 7.96 -11.35 -28.40
CA GLN A 255 7.83 -11.45 -29.86
C GLN A 255 6.39 -11.72 -30.28
N GLY A 256 5.70 -12.65 -29.62
CA GLY A 256 4.31 -12.98 -29.93
C GLY A 256 3.35 -11.82 -29.69
N ALA A 257 3.61 -10.97 -28.69
CA ALA A 257 2.82 -9.77 -28.45
C ALA A 257 3.15 -8.66 -29.46
N LEU A 258 4.43 -8.42 -29.76
CA LEU A 258 4.87 -7.40 -30.72
C LEU A 258 4.38 -7.70 -32.14
N ALA A 259 4.33 -8.98 -32.53
CA ALA A 259 3.79 -9.39 -33.83
C ALA A 259 2.29 -9.08 -34.01
N ARG A 260 1.56 -8.83 -32.92
CA ARG A 260 0.13 -8.47 -32.94
C ARG A 260 -0.11 -6.96 -32.89
N LEU A 261 0.91 -6.18 -32.57
CA LEU A 261 0.83 -4.73 -32.63
C LEU A 261 0.99 -4.34 -34.11
N ASP A 262 0.06 -3.52 -34.63
CA ASP A 262 0.22 -2.91 -35.94
C ASP A 262 1.51 -2.07 -35.88
N ALA A 263 2.57 -2.58 -36.50
CA ALA A 263 3.88 -1.94 -36.50
C ALA A 263 3.79 -0.60 -37.24
N ARG A 264 3.45 0.47 -36.52
CA ARG A 264 3.44 1.86 -37.05
C ARG A 264 4.85 2.40 -37.27
N GLY A 265 5.88 1.55 -37.25
CA GLY A 265 7.29 1.94 -37.31
C GLY A 265 7.82 2.55 -36.01
N GLU A 266 7.03 2.59 -34.95
CA GLU A 266 7.42 3.13 -33.66
C GLU A 266 8.22 2.11 -32.85
N THR A 267 9.16 2.59 -32.04
CA THR A 267 9.93 1.77 -31.10
C THR A 267 9.00 1.31 -29.97
N ALA A 268 8.88 0.00 -29.80
CA ALA A 268 8.06 -0.55 -28.71
C ALA A 268 8.81 -0.49 -27.38
N PHE A 269 8.07 -0.36 -26.27
CA PHE A 269 8.65 -0.46 -24.93
C PHE A 269 8.09 -1.68 -24.19
N ALA A 270 8.93 -2.67 -23.90
CA ALA A 270 8.54 -3.86 -23.17
C ALA A 270 9.10 -3.85 -21.73
N VAL A 271 8.24 -4.16 -20.77
CA VAL A 271 8.57 -4.22 -19.34
C VAL A 271 8.35 -5.64 -18.84
N TRP A 272 9.40 -6.23 -18.29
CA TRP A 272 9.39 -7.52 -17.62
C TRP A 272 9.49 -7.31 -16.10
N PRO A 273 8.82 -8.14 -15.27
CA PRO A 273 8.66 -7.91 -13.85
C PRO A 273 9.98 -8.04 -13.05
N GLU A 274 9.87 -7.76 -11.76
CA GLU A 274 10.93 -7.97 -10.76
C GLU A 274 11.50 -9.38 -10.86
N THR A 275 12.85 -9.47 -10.90
CA THR A 275 13.59 -10.75 -11.00
C THR A 275 13.10 -11.67 -12.15
N ALA A 276 12.62 -11.10 -13.26
CA ALA A 276 12.31 -11.85 -14.48
C ALA A 276 13.55 -12.59 -15.03
N MET A 277 14.73 -12.03 -14.83
CA MET A 277 16.03 -12.65 -15.11
C MET A 277 16.70 -13.03 -13.78
N PRO A 278 16.44 -14.24 -13.23
CA PRO A 278 16.89 -14.64 -11.89
C PRO A 278 18.39 -15.03 -11.87
N PHE A 279 19.24 -14.17 -12.40
CA PHE A 279 20.68 -14.31 -12.50
C PHE A 279 21.37 -12.94 -12.52
N ASP A 280 22.66 -12.93 -12.20
CA ASP A 280 23.51 -11.75 -12.28
C ASP A 280 23.83 -11.44 -13.76
N THR A 281 23.33 -10.32 -14.26
CA THR A 281 23.49 -9.91 -15.67
C THR A 281 24.92 -9.57 -16.07
N GLU A 282 25.81 -9.32 -15.10
CA GLU A 282 27.24 -9.07 -15.36
C GLU A 282 28.02 -10.39 -15.47
N ARG A 283 27.65 -11.40 -14.67
CA ARG A 283 28.29 -12.73 -14.70
C ARG A 283 27.75 -13.61 -15.83
N GLU A 284 26.44 -13.66 -15.99
CA GLU A 284 25.77 -14.54 -16.96
C GLU A 284 25.55 -13.85 -18.31
N ARG A 285 26.62 -13.30 -18.89
CA ARG A 285 26.56 -12.54 -20.17
C ARG A 285 25.94 -13.34 -21.31
N ALA A 286 26.16 -14.66 -21.33
CA ALA A 286 25.57 -15.55 -22.32
C ALA A 286 24.03 -15.55 -22.29
N LEU A 287 23.41 -15.33 -21.13
CA LEU A 287 21.96 -15.23 -20.99
C LEU A 287 21.41 -13.86 -21.36
N VAL A 288 22.27 -12.82 -21.39
CA VAL A 288 21.90 -11.44 -21.78
C VAL A 288 21.95 -11.24 -23.30
N LEU A 289 22.82 -11.96 -24.01
CA LEU A 289 22.95 -11.81 -25.48
C LEU A 289 21.62 -12.00 -26.24
N PRO A 290 20.77 -12.99 -25.91
CA PRO A 290 19.45 -13.13 -26.55
C PRO A 290 18.52 -11.95 -26.31
N LEU A 291 18.61 -11.28 -25.15
CA LEU A 291 17.80 -10.10 -24.83
C LEU A 291 18.22 -8.91 -25.72
N LYS A 292 19.53 -8.71 -25.90
CA LYS A 292 20.06 -7.70 -26.82
C LYS A 292 19.64 -7.95 -28.27
N ALA A 293 19.70 -9.21 -28.69
CA ALA A 293 19.26 -9.61 -30.01
C ALA A 293 17.75 -9.38 -30.21
N LEU A 294 16.93 -9.67 -29.19
CA LEU A 294 15.50 -9.36 -29.20
C LEU A 294 15.27 -7.86 -29.34
N ALA A 295 15.89 -7.02 -28.50
CA ALA A 295 15.73 -5.57 -28.54
C ALA A 295 15.99 -5.01 -29.95
N LYS A 296 17.08 -5.46 -30.58
CA LYS A 296 17.47 -5.04 -31.93
C LYS A 296 16.54 -5.57 -33.03
N SER A 297 16.23 -6.86 -33.00
CA SER A 297 15.42 -7.49 -34.06
C SER A 297 13.96 -7.05 -34.02
N ALA A 298 13.45 -6.72 -32.83
CA ALA A 298 12.06 -6.29 -32.64
C ALA A 298 11.90 -4.76 -32.57
N ASN A 299 12.98 -3.99 -32.76
CA ASN A 299 13.00 -2.54 -32.55
C ASN A 299 12.30 -2.14 -31.22
N ALA A 300 12.74 -2.76 -30.13
CA ALA A 300 12.09 -2.65 -28.82
C ALA A 300 13.09 -2.27 -27.72
N GLU A 301 12.71 -1.32 -26.89
CA GLU A 301 13.36 -1.03 -25.61
C GLU A 301 12.87 -2.01 -24.55
N LEU A 302 13.78 -2.54 -23.72
CA LEU A 302 13.48 -3.55 -22.70
C LEU A 302 13.84 -3.02 -21.32
N ALA A 303 12.87 -2.96 -20.41
CA ALA A 303 13.11 -2.82 -18.97
C ALA A 303 12.80 -4.14 -18.27
N PHE A 304 13.73 -4.68 -17.47
CA PHE A 304 13.53 -5.98 -16.82
C PHE A 304 14.21 -6.08 -15.46
N GLY A 305 13.56 -6.77 -14.52
CA GLY A 305 14.15 -7.10 -13.23
C GLY A 305 15.16 -8.25 -13.33
N ALA A 306 16.30 -8.10 -12.65
CA ALA A 306 17.35 -9.11 -12.54
C ALA A 306 18.07 -9.03 -11.18
N ILE A 307 19.04 -9.92 -10.98
CA ILE A 307 19.98 -9.81 -9.87
C ILE A 307 21.15 -8.92 -10.31
N GLY A 308 21.53 -7.96 -9.46
CA GLY A 308 22.79 -7.23 -9.56
C GLY A 308 23.77 -7.71 -8.49
N PHE A 309 25.05 -7.32 -8.64
CA PHE A 309 26.06 -7.59 -7.63
C PHE A 309 26.96 -6.37 -7.44
N ASP A 310 26.97 -5.82 -6.23
CA ASP A 310 27.90 -4.76 -5.87
C ASP A 310 29.22 -5.37 -5.40
N ARG A 311 30.27 -5.18 -6.19
CA ARG A 311 31.61 -5.68 -5.86
C ARG A 311 32.24 -4.98 -4.67
N ALA A 312 31.87 -3.73 -4.39
CA ALA A 312 32.44 -2.96 -3.30
C ALA A 312 31.90 -3.45 -1.94
N SER A 313 30.59 -3.68 -1.83
CA SER A 313 29.97 -4.21 -0.61
C SER A 313 29.92 -5.75 -0.56
N GLY A 314 30.15 -6.44 -1.69
CA GLY A 314 30.01 -7.88 -1.80
C GLY A 314 28.56 -8.37 -1.73
N LYS A 315 27.58 -7.48 -1.94
CA LYS A 315 26.15 -7.78 -1.76
C LYS A 315 25.44 -7.99 -3.09
N TYR A 316 24.47 -8.90 -3.10
CA TYR A 316 23.50 -9.00 -4.18
C TYR A 316 22.49 -7.86 -4.10
N LEU A 317 22.02 -7.43 -5.27
CA LEU A 317 21.09 -6.32 -5.45
C LEU A 317 19.87 -6.79 -6.23
N ASN A 318 18.73 -6.20 -5.91
CA ASN A 318 17.52 -6.32 -6.72
C ASN A 318 17.53 -5.17 -7.74
N ARG A 319 17.80 -5.50 -9.01
CA ARG A 319 18.15 -4.53 -10.05
C ARG A 319 17.13 -4.54 -11.18
N ALA A 320 16.66 -3.37 -11.59
CA ALA A 320 16.02 -3.20 -12.89
C ALA A 320 17.08 -2.77 -13.92
N ASN A 321 17.18 -3.47 -15.04
CA ASN A 321 18.09 -3.14 -16.14
C ASN A 321 17.31 -2.60 -17.33
N PHE A 322 17.98 -1.77 -18.14
CA PHE A 322 17.43 -1.20 -19.36
C PHE A 322 18.32 -1.50 -20.57
N ILE A 323 17.73 -2.08 -21.62
CA ILE A 323 18.36 -2.30 -22.93
C ILE A 323 17.63 -1.47 -23.98
N SER A 324 18.35 -0.62 -24.70
CA SER A 324 17.81 0.19 -25.79
C SER A 324 17.56 -0.62 -27.05
N ALA A 325 16.75 -0.09 -27.98
CA ALA A 325 16.37 -0.76 -29.22
C ALA A 325 17.54 -1.07 -30.18
N ASP A 326 18.72 -0.49 -29.98
CA ASP A 326 19.95 -0.85 -30.70
C ASP A 326 20.70 -2.05 -30.07
N GLY A 327 20.18 -2.58 -28.95
CA GLY A 327 20.76 -3.67 -28.17
C GLY A 327 21.81 -3.25 -27.15
N GLN A 328 21.98 -1.96 -26.87
CA GLN A 328 22.93 -1.49 -25.85
C GLN A 328 22.30 -1.51 -24.45
N GLU A 329 23.13 -1.77 -23.44
CA GLU A 329 22.73 -1.56 -22.04
C GLU A 329 22.80 -0.06 -21.77
N ALA A 330 21.64 0.53 -21.50
CA ALA A 330 21.47 1.99 -21.42
C ALA A 330 21.26 2.49 -19.98
N GLY A 331 21.11 1.60 -19.00
CA GLY A 331 21.08 1.97 -17.59
C GLY A 331 20.60 0.86 -16.67
N SER A 332 20.67 1.12 -15.36
CA SER A 332 20.06 0.26 -14.34
C SER A 332 19.62 1.07 -13.11
N TYR A 333 18.71 0.50 -12.33
CA TYR A 333 18.23 1.01 -11.06
C TYR A 333 18.33 -0.10 -10.02
N ASP A 334 18.94 0.20 -8.87
CA ASP A 334 19.05 -0.70 -7.74
C ASP A 334 18.02 -0.33 -6.67
N LYS A 335 17.25 -1.32 -6.20
CA LYS A 335 16.21 -1.16 -5.19
C LYS A 335 16.80 -0.56 -3.91
N GLN A 336 16.27 0.58 -3.49
CA GLN A 336 16.80 1.33 -2.34
C GLN A 336 16.19 0.90 -0.99
N HIS A 337 14.90 0.59 -0.98
CA HIS A 337 14.19 0.19 0.24
C HIS A 337 13.89 -1.30 0.19
N LEU A 338 14.67 -2.06 0.97
CA LEU A 338 14.58 -3.51 1.02
C LEU A 338 13.51 -3.95 2.02
N VAL A 339 12.84 -5.07 1.72
CA VAL A 339 11.83 -5.66 2.60
C VAL A 339 12.53 -6.35 3.79
N PRO A 340 12.27 -5.93 5.05
CA PRO A 340 12.81 -6.62 6.22
C PRO A 340 12.36 -8.09 6.25
N PHE A 341 13.23 -8.99 6.71
CA PHE A 341 13.04 -10.45 6.77
C PHE A 341 12.92 -11.16 5.41
N GLY A 342 12.62 -10.44 4.33
CA GLY A 342 12.60 -10.99 2.97
C GLY A 342 13.92 -10.81 2.22
N GLU A 343 14.46 -9.59 2.25
CA GLU A 343 15.67 -9.21 1.49
C GLU A 343 16.88 -8.96 2.40
N TYR A 344 16.67 -8.79 3.71
CA TYR A 344 17.74 -8.70 4.69
C TYR A 344 17.26 -9.12 6.09
N ALA A 345 18.19 -9.60 6.93
CA ALA A 345 17.96 -9.78 8.35
C ALA A 345 18.16 -8.44 9.07
N PRO A 346 17.21 -7.96 9.90
CA PRO A 346 17.43 -6.77 10.70
C PRO A 346 18.69 -6.89 11.56
N PRO A 347 19.53 -5.85 11.71
CA PRO A 347 20.86 -5.97 12.35
C PRO A 347 20.85 -6.51 13.78
N PHE A 348 19.74 -6.37 14.51
CA PHE A 348 19.61 -6.90 15.87
C PHE A 348 19.28 -8.41 15.93
N LEU A 349 19.05 -9.04 14.78
CA LEU A 349 18.83 -10.49 14.61
C LEU A 349 19.92 -11.16 13.78
N ASP A 350 20.78 -10.37 13.13
CA ASP A 350 21.88 -10.84 12.30
C ASP A 350 23.09 -11.22 13.18
N PHE A 351 22.95 -12.33 13.92
CA PHE A 351 24.02 -12.91 14.73
C PHE A 351 24.96 -13.74 13.83
N PRO A 352 26.29 -13.70 14.08
CA PRO A 352 27.29 -14.39 13.27
C PRO A 352 27.22 -15.92 13.33
#